data_AF-A0A7K3MXJ3-F1
#
_entry.id   AF-A0A7K3MXJ3-F1
#
_cell.length_a   1.000
_cell.length_b   1.000
_cell.length_c   1.000
_cell.angle_alpha   90.00
_cell.angle_beta   90.00
_cell.angle_gamma   90.00
#
_symmetry.space_group_name_H-M   'P 1'
#
loop_
_entity.id
_entity.type
_entity.pdbx_description
1 polymer ?
#
loop_
_entity_poly.entity_id
_entity_poly.type
_entity_poly.pdbx_seq_one_letter_code
_entity_poly.pdbx_strand_id
1 'polypeptide(L)'
;MKKFISNLILLVAIHFVNLSWCQNIVYPWRATTAIAKNAETFEVWFNASNGQTINDIQLRGPYNSIKTKFSIQSGNWIYDVTSLNTYNTKIKVTVPKAAPADRYDIVINTTTGPETSLAAVKIIKDFKEEYYILHFSDIHAFQEKYPTTLNRLCTIIDIANIINPEMAFNTGDDLYRPNDDRMNQLFIGNKTSNTKGLNDLKAATFTVVGNHDTDFDNVPENGFYPEKSKWWNKWWGLQAYNFSYAKNRFLVINDAWIGFDPTQQITEATNWLKKEGAGNLRVGAAHIKDDEMLALEKSVNFGLVLVGHNHHIANQNPRLFNGKNIQYIVNSVRDNMEFNLYKVNTKKGTYTPINGPTAQIVYVDNPTDQNSPALYKPKLTLSYANANQGTNKTNTATIVNNFNFPIEAARVRFVMPLGSKYTVTKGKIEQSFNGTSVHIVDVNINLEPNSTTVLAIGSSKK
;
A
#
# COMPACT_ATOMS: atom_id res chain seq x y z
N MET A 1 0.98 -34.88 60.87
CA MET A 1 0.11 -34.16 59.92
C MET A 1 0.93 -33.11 59.19
N LYS A 2 1.28 -33.37 57.93
CA LYS A 2 2.17 -32.54 57.10
C LYS A 2 1.37 -31.43 56.42
N LYS A 3 1.80 -30.18 56.56
CA LYS A 3 1.31 -29.04 55.75
C LYS A 3 2.23 -28.89 54.53
N PHE A 4 1.66 -29.02 53.34
CA PHE A 4 2.30 -28.62 52.08
C PHE A 4 1.85 -27.20 51.75
N ILE A 5 2.79 -26.27 51.66
CA ILE A 5 2.61 -24.95 51.06
C ILE A 5 3.11 -25.08 49.63
N SER A 6 2.21 -25.00 48.66
CA SER A 6 2.52 -25.02 47.24
C SER A 6 2.60 -23.58 46.73
N ASN A 7 3.81 -23.10 46.50
CA ASN A 7 4.08 -21.87 45.77
C ASN A 7 3.67 -22.06 44.30
N LEU A 8 2.62 -21.38 43.87
CA LEU A 8 2.25 -21.27 42.45
C LEU A 8 2.89 -19.99 41.89
N ILE A 9 4.09 -20.11 41.33
CA ILE A 9 4.70 -19.06 40.52
C ILE A 9 4.03 -19.10 39.15
N LEU A 10 3.12 -18.17 38.90
CA LEU A 10 2.51 -17.95 37.61
C LEU A 10 3.50 -17.17 36.73
N LEU A 11 4.34 -17.89 35.98
CA LEU A 11 5.20 -17.35 34.93
C LEU A 11 4.32 -16.92 33.75
N VAL A 12 3.86 -15.67 33.77
CA VAL A 12 3.28 -15.01 32.59
C VAL A 12 4.43 -14.72 31.64
N ALA A 13 4.69 -15.65 30.72
CA ALA A 13 5.58 -15.44 29.60
C ALA A 13 4.92 -14.49 28.60
N ILE A 14 4.97 -13.19 28.89
CA ILE A 14 4.70 -12.14 27.91
C ILE A 14 5.79 -12.28 26.86
N HIS A 15 5.47 -13.00 25.77
CA HIS A 15 6.26 -12.98 24.55
C HIS A 15 6.10 -11.57 23.98
N PHE A 16 6.98 -10.65 24.41
CA PHE A 16 7.26 -9.47 23.63
C PHE A 16 7.81 -9.97 22.30
N VAL A 17 6.93 -10.02 21.30
CA VAL A 17 7.33 -10.18 19.92
C VAL A 17 8.12 -8.92 19.62
N ASN A 18 9.44 -8.97 19.83
CA ASN A 18 10.35 -7.99 19.26
C ASN A 18 10.11 -8.08 17.76
N LEU A 19 9.32 -7.16 17.22
CA LEU A 19 9.19 -6.97 15.80
C LEU A 19 10.56 -6.47 15.35
N SER A 20 11.45 -7.43 15.03
CA SER A 20 12.74 -7.12 14.42
C SER A 20 12.46 -6.27 13.20
N TRP A 21 13.14 -5.14 13.18
CA TRP A 21 12.97 -4.10 12.19
C TRP A 21 13.63 -4.60 10.89
N CYS A 22 12.83 -4.99 9.89
CA CYS A 22 13.29 -5.87 8.79
C CYS A 22 14.10 -5.18 7.68
N GLN A 23 15.12 -4.37 8.01
CA GLN A 23 16.02 -3.78 7.01
C GLN A 23 16.65 -4.84 6.06
N ASN A 24 16.67 -6.11 6.48
CA ASN A 24 17.20 -7.22 5.69
C ASN A 24 16.31 -7.61 4.51
N ILE A 25 15.00 -7.32 4.52
CA ILE A 25 14.14 -7.54 3.33
C ILE A 25 14.06 -6.24 2.53
N VAL A 26 14.79 -6.18 1.42
CA VAL A 26 14.90 -5.00 0.56
C VAL A 26 13.70 -4.87 -0.39
N TYR A 27 13.22 -6.01 -0.91
CA TYR A 27 12.05 -6.09 -1.80
C TYR A 27 11.30 -7.40 -1.55
N PRO A 28 9.95 -7.40 -1.53
CA PRO A 28 9.08 -6.22 -1.42
C PRO A 28 9.11 -5.65 0.01
N TRP A 29 8.94 -4.34 0.14
CA TRP A 29 8.91 -3.65 1.43
C TRP A 29 8.09 -2.34 1.37
N ARG A 30 8.40 -1.37 2.23
CA ARG A 30 7.61 -0.15 2.47
C ARG A 30 7.33 0.67 1.21
N ALA A 31 8.34 0.88 0.36
CA ALA A 31 8.17 1.66 -0.87
C ALA A 31 7.44 0.88 -1.98
N THR A 32 7.43 -0.45 -1.96
CA THR A 32 6.91 -1.22 -3.09
C THR A 32 6.40 -2.60 -2.71
N THR A 33 5.22 -2.93 -3.26
CA THR A 33 4.52 -4.19 -3.02
C THR A 33 4.78 -5.17 -4.16
N ALA A 34 5.05 -6.43 -3.85
CA ALA A 34 5.01 -7.50 -4.86
C ALA A 34 3.55 -7.90 -5.12
N ILE A 35 3.15 -7.96 -6.38
CA ILE A 35 1.82 -8.46 -6.79
C ILE A 35 2.02 -9.82 -7.47
N ALA A 36 1.27 -10.83 -7.03
CA ALA A 36 1.34 -12.16 -7.63
C ALA A 36 -0.03 -12.84 -7.69
N LYS A 37 -0.28 -13.60 -8.77
CA LYS A 37 -1.43 -14.50 -8.81
C LYS A 37 -1.17 -15.80 -8.04
N ASN A 38 -2.26 -16.51 -7.75
CA ASN A 38 -2.19 -17.90 -7.32
C ASN A 38 -1.33 -18.75 -8.25
N ALA A 39 -0.50 -19.64 -7.67
CA ALA A 39 0.42 -20.54 -8.38
C ALA A 39 1.55 -19.86 -9.17
N GLU A 40 1.63 -18.53 -9.17
CA GLU A 40 2.76 -17.79 -9.75
C GLU A 40 3.85 -17.54 -8.71
N THR A 41 4.93 -16.89 -9.17
CA THR A 41 6.08 -16.56 -8.35
C THR A 41 6.34 -15.08 -8.30
N PHE A 42 6.88 -14.58 -7.19
CA PHE A 42 7.45 -13.25 -7.09
C PHE A 42 8.87 -13.34 -6.50
N GLU A 43 9.65 -12.28 -6.69
CA GLU A 43 11.02 -12.19 -6.21
C GLU A 43 11.05 -11.50 -4.84
N VAL A 44 12.01 -11.91 -4.01
CA VAL A 44 12.35 -11.27 -2.74
C VAL A 44 13.85 -11.01 -2.73
N TRP A 45 14.25 -9.79 -2.38
CA TRP A 45 15.64 -9.40 -2.19
C TRP A 45 15.92 -9.36 -0.71
N PHE A 46 16.78 -10.28 -0.26
CA PHE A 46 17.11 -10.46 1.13
C PHE A 46 18.62 -10.25 1.33
N ASN A 47 18.96 -9.48 2.35
CA ASN A 47 20.33 -9.29 2.80
C ASN A 47 20.58 -10.17 4.03
N ALA A 48 20.96 -11.43 3.78
CA ALA A 48 21.25 -12.39 4.83
C ALA A 48 22.51 -11.99 5.59
N SER A 49 22.45 -12.05 6.92
CA SER A 49 23.65 -11.94 7.76
C SER A 49 24.61 -13.11 7.51
N ASN A 50 25.89 -12.93 7.85
CA ASN A 50 26.89 -14.00 7.67
C ASN A 50 26.47 -15.29 8.41
N GLY A 51 26.44 -16.42 7.71
CA GLY A 51 26.00 -17.71 8.25
C GLY A 51 24.49 -17.85 8.51
N GLN A 52 23.69 -16.81 8.24
CA GLN A 52 22.22 -16.89 8.35
C GLN A 52 21.67 -17.73 7.21
N THR A 53 20.84 -18.72 7.52
CA THR A 53 20.16 -19.54 6.52
C THR A 53 18.65 -19.39 6.67
N ILE A 54 17.93 -19.60 5.55
CA ILE A 54 16.47 -19.50 5.50
C ILE A 54 15.88 -20.90 5.68
N ASN A 55 15.04 -21.07 6.70
CA ASN A 55 14.39 -22.33 7.04
C ASN A 55 13.04 -22.49 6.33
N ASP A 56 12.24 -21.41 6.29
CA ASP A 56 10.89 -21.40 5.72
C ASP A 56 10.48 -19.96 5.34
N ILE A 57 9.54 -19.83 4.41
CA ILE A 57 8.91 -18.56 4.06
C ILE A 57 7.39 -18.74 4.08
N GLN A 58 6.73 -17.84 4.81
CA GLN A 58 5.27 -17.80 4.90
C GLN A 58 4.72 -16.43 4.51
N LEU A 59 3.54 -16.45 3.91
CA LEU A 59 2.70 -15.27 3.74
C LEU A 59 1.73 -15.22 4.92
N ARG A 60 1.76 -14.15 5.70
CA ARG A 60 0.90 -13.98 6.88
C ARG A 60 -0.12 -12.88 6.59
N GLY A 61 -1.37 -13.28 6.43
CA GLY A 61 -2.50 -12.38 6.25
C GLY A 61 -3.19 -12.08 7.58
N PRO A 62 -4.23 -11.23 7.57
CA PRO A 62 -4.95 -10.86 8.79
C PRO A 62 -5.70 -12.03 9.45
N TYR A 63 -6.04 -13.06 8.68
CA TYR A 63 -6.90 -14.17 9.13
C TYR A 63 -6.30 -15.56 8.87
N ASN A 64 -5.15 -15.64 8.22
CA ASN A 64 -4.55 -16.89 7.76
C ASN A 64 -3.03 -16.76 7.61
N SER A 65 -2.33 -17.89 7.71
CA SER A 65 -0.92 -18.00 7.35
C SER A 65 -0.74 -19.10 6.31
N ILE A 66 0.08 -18.83 5.30
CA ILE A 66 0.25 -19.69 4.13
C ILE A 66 1.72 -20.03 4.00
N LYS A 67 2.06 -21.32 4.06
CA LYS A 67 3.41 -21.79 3.73
C LYS A 67 3.64 -21.70 2.23
N THR A 68 4.82 -21.25 1.84
CA THR A 68 5.21 -21.11 0.43
C THR A 68 6.26 -22.14 0.03
N LYS A 69 6.50 -22.29 -1.27
CA LYS A 69 7.72 -22.92 -1.77
C LYS A 69 8.67 -21.83 -2.21
N PHE A 70 9.98 -22.04 -2.06
CA PHE A 70 10.96 -21.06 -2.48
C PHE A 70 12.24 -21.71 -3.00
N SER A 71 12.97 -20.95 -3.81
CA SER A 71 14.33 -21.27 -4.24
C SER A 71 15.23 -20.07 -4.00
N ILE A 72 16.48 -20.32 -3.63
CA ILE A 72 17.45 -19.29 -3.27
C ILE A 72 18.56 -19.24 -4.32
N GLN A 73 18.99 -18.02 -4.65
CA GLN A 73 20.22 -17.74 -5.34
C GLN A 73 21.04 -16.77 -4.48
N SER A 74 22.24 -17.20 -4.08
CA SER A 74 23.21 -16.34 -3.40
C SER A 74 24.02 -15.53 -4.41
N GLY A 75 24.44 -14.34 -4.01
CA GLY A 75 25.25 -13.45 -4.84
C GLY A 75 25.55 -12.14 -4.12
N ASN A 76 25.83 -11.10 -4.90
CA ASN A 76 25.99 -9.74 -4.40
C ASN A 76 25.48 -8.80 -5.48
N TRP A 77 24.40 -8.07 -5.20
CA TRP A 77 23.75 -7.19 -6.15
C TRP A 77 23.57 -5.82 -5.54
N ILE A 78 23.93 -4.78 -6.28
CA ILE A 78 23.59 -3.40 -5.95
C ILE A 78 22.12 -3.20 -6.34
N TYR A 79 21.30 -2.74 -5.39
CA TYR A 79 19.92 -2.35 -5.67
C TYR A 79 19.73 -0.84 -5.76
N ASP A 80 20.72 -0.08 -5.30
CA ASP A 80 20.73 1.36 -5.32
C ASP A 80 22.16 1.84 -5.57
N VAL A 81 22.32 2.47 -6.71
CA VAL A 81 23.60 2.87 -7.29
C VAL A 81 24.14 4.16 -6.70
N THR A 82 23.26 4.96 -6.09
CA THR A 82 23.66 6.20 -5.42
C THR A 82 24.16 5.90 -4.01
N SER A 83 23.47 5.02 -3.27
CA SER A 83 23.94 4.59 -1.94
C SER A 83 25.00 3.48 -1.98
N LEU A 84 25.10 2.76 -3.10
CA LEU A 84 25.83 1.50 -3.27
C LEU A 84 25.33 0.38 -2.34
N ASN A 85 24.09 0.49 -1.83
CA ASN A 85 23.53 -0.54 -0.99
C ASN A 85 23.30 -1.83 -1.78
N THR A 86 23.54 -2.95 -1.11
CA THR A 86 23.52 -4.28 -1.70
C THR A 86 22.59 -5.23 -0.95
N TYR A 87 22.27 -6.34 -1.61
CA TYR A 87 21.70 -7.53 -1.00
C TYR A 87 22.43 -8.76 -1.57
N ASN A 88 22.38 -9.86 -0.83
CA ASN A 88 23.20 -11.04 -1.14
C ASN A 88 22.39 -12.33 -1.39
N THR A 89 21.06 -12.24 -1.29
CA THR A 89 20.16 -13.39 -1.45
C THR A 89 18.95 -13.01 -2.29
N LYS A 90 18.83 -13.59 -3.48
CA LYS A 90 17.59 -13.58 -4.28
C LYS A 90 16.75 -14.79 -3.92
N ILE A 91 15.48 -14.58 -3.65
CA ILE A 91 14.55 -15.66 -3.36
C ILE A 91 13.39 -15.59 -4.34
N LYS A 92 13.13 -16.69 -5.04
CA LYS A 92 11.92 -16.86 -5.84
C LYS A 92 10.88 -17.58 -5.00
N VAL A 93 9.82 -16.87 -4.60
CA VAL A 93 8.74 -17.41 -3.77
C VAL A 93 7.57 -17.81 -4.65
N THR A 94 7.05 -19.02 -4.47
CA THR A 94 5.89 -19.56 -5.20
C THR A 94 4.64 -19.51 -4.32
N VAL A 95 3.62 -18.83 -4.80
CA VAL A 95 2.33 -18.67 -4.13
C VAL A 95 1.51 -19.95 -4.29
N PRO A 96 0.98 -20.56 -3.20
CA PRO A 96 0.11 -21.72 -3.34
C PRO A 96 -1.17 -21.42 -4.13
N LYS A 97 -1.65 -22.40 -4.89
CA LYS A 97 -2.87 -22.29 -5.71
C LYS A 97 -4.11 -21.93 -4.87
N ALA A 98 -4.17 -22.36 -3.61
CA ALA A 98 -5.30 -22.13 -2.71
C ALA A 98 -5.18 -20.85 -1.87
N ALA A 99 -4.13 -20.04 -2.07
CA ALA A 99 -3.94 -18.80 -1.30
C ALA A 99 -5.11 -17.81 -1.54
N PRO A 100 -5.82 -17.35 -0.51
CA PRO A 100 -6.84 -16.32 -0.69
C PRO A 100 -6.23 -15.02 -1.22
N ALA A 101 -6.99 -14.27 -2.01
CA ALA A 101 -6.55 -12.96 -2.47
C ALA A 101 -6.61 -11.97 -1.29
N ASP A 102 -5.46 -11.44 -0.88
CA ASP A 102 -5.38 -10.47 0.22
C ASP A 102 -4.04 -9.73 0.20
N ARG A 103 -3.89 -8.77 1.13
CA ARG A 103 -2.60 -8.17 1.47
C ARG A 103 -1.95 -9.00 2.58
N TYR A 104 -0.71 -9.43 2.38
CA TYR A 104 0.05 -10.30 3.25
C TYR A 104 1.36 -9.63 3.68
N ASP A 105 1.75 -9.87 4.92
CA ASP A 105 3.15 -9.79 5.31
C ASP A 105 3.90 -10.95 4.65
N ILE A 106 5.18 -10.75 4.36
CA ILE A 106 6.12 -11.85 4.13
C ILE A 106 6.98 -12.05 5.38
N VAL A 107 7.04 -13.28 5.87
CA VAL A 107 7.87 -13.68 7.00
C VAL A 107 8.88 -14.71 6.52
N ILE A 108 10.16 -14.36 6.59
CA ILE A 108 11.29 -15.24 6.29
C ILE A 108 11.80 -15.77 7.63
N ASN A 109 11.55 -17.05 7.91
CA ASN A 109 12.04 -17.70 9.12
C ASN A 109 13.49 -18.13 8.89
N THR A 110 14.42 -17.54 9.62
CA THR A 110 15.87 -17.84 9.50
C THR A 110 16.41 -18.55 10.73
N THR A 111 17.68 -18.98 10.68
CA THR A 111 18.39 -19.54 11.85
C THR A 111 18.58 -18.55 13.01
N THR A 112 18.48 -17.25 12.76
CA THR A 112 18.64 -16.20 13.78
C THR A 112 17.31 -15.57 14.22
N GLY A 113 16.19 -16.01 13.64
CA GLY A 113 14.85 -15.49 13.93
C GLY A 113 14.06 -15.11 12.67
N PRO A 114 12.79 -14.70 12.84
CA PRO A 114 11.96 -14.26 11.73
C PRO A 114 12.30 -12.83 11.28
N GLU A 115 12.43 -12.63 9.98
CA GLU A 115 12.48 -11.32 9.33
C GLU A 115 11.13 -11.07 8.66
N THR A 116 10.48 -9.93 8.97
CA THR A 116 9.09 -9.68 8.55
C THR A 116 8.94 -8.36 7.82
N SER A 117 8.55 -8.42 6.55
CA SER A 117 8.15 -7.25 5.78
C SER A 117 6.62 -7.16 5.73
N LEU A 118 6.07 -6.15 6.41
CA LEU A 118 4.64 -5.99 6.64
C LEU A 118 3.91 -5.51 5.39
N ALA A 119 2.71 -6.05 5.14
CA ALA A 119 1.85 -5.70 3.99
C ALA A 119 2.58 -5.71 2.62
N ALA A 120 3.65 -6.47 2.48
CA ALA A 120 4.58 -6.38 1.36
C ALA A 120 4.13 -7.13 0.11
N VAL A 121 3.17 -8.05 0.24
CA VAL A 121 2.73 -8.90 -0.87
C VAL A 121 1.22 -8.78 -1.05
N LYS A 122 0.78 -8.50 -2.28
CA LYS A 122 -0.61 -8.53 -2.69
C LYS A 122 -0.85 -9.79 -3.53
N ILE A 123 -1.60 -10.73 -2.99
CA ILE A 123 -2.06 -11.90 -3.74
C ILE A 123 -3.40 -11.56 -4.39
N ILE A 124 -3.50 -11.87 -5.68
CA ILE A 124 -4.70 -11.70 -6.49
C ILE A 124 -5.10 -13.03 -7.11
N LYS A 125 -6.38 -13.19 -7.45
CA LYS A 125 -6.83 -14.38 -8.20
C LYS A 125 -6.43 -14.27 -9.66
N ASP A 126 -6.83 -13.18 -10.27
CA ASP A 126 -6.60 -12.81 -11.65
C ASP A 126 -6.36 -11.31 -11.74
N PHE A 127 -5.71 -10.89 -12.83
CA PHE A 127 -5.61 -9.47 -13.13
C PHE A 127 -6.99 -8.92 -13.53
N LYS A 128 -7.37 -7.80 -12.93
CA LYS A 128 -8.62 -7.12 -13.28
C LYS A 128 -8.48 -6.41 -14.62
N GLU A 129 -9.51 -6.53 -15.47
CA GLU A 129 -9.57 -5.75 -16.71
C GLU A 129 -9.78 -4.26 -16.41
N GLU A 130 -10.67 -3.96 -15.45
CA GLU A 130 -10.94 -2.61 -14.94
C GLU A 130 -10.70 -2.53 -13.43
N TYR A 131 -10.04 -1.48 -12.98
CA TYR A 131 -9.76 -1.27 -11.56
C TYR A 131 -9.50 0.20 -11.23
N TYR A 132 -9.55 0.54 -9.94
CA TYR A 132 -9.16 1.87 -9.48
C TYR A 132 -7.68 1.96 -9.11
N ILE A 133 -7.06 3.08 -9.45
CA ILE A 133 -5.83 3.59 -8.83
C ILE A 133 -6.21 4.76 -7.93
N LEU A 134 -5.81 4.70 -6.66
CA LEU A 134 -5.90 5.81 -5.72
C LEU A 134 -4.53 6.49 -5.60
N HIS A 135 -4.49 7.82 -5.63
CA HIS A 135 -3.26 8.61 -5.58
C HIS A 135 -3.38 9.70 -4.52
N PHE A 136 -2.44 9.74 -3.58
CA PHE A 136 -2.32 10.73 -2.52
C PHE A 136 -0.85 11.07 -2.30
N SER A 137 -0.57 12.12 -1.52
CA SER A 137 0.79 12.64 -1.32
C SER A 137 0.83 13.58 -0.13
N ASP A 138 2.04 13.93 0.30
CA ASP A 138 2.28 15.07 1.17
C ASP A 138 1.52 14.95 2.49
N ILE A 139 1.68 13.78 3.14
CA ILE A 139 1.11 13.50 4.46
C ILE A 139 1.75 14.43 5.49
N HIS A 140 3.06 14.69 5.36
CA HIS A 140 3.85 15.55 6.25
C HIS A 140 3.59 15.20 7.73
N ALA A 141 3.60 13.92 8.07
CA ALA A 141 3.34 13.44 9.41
C ALA A 141 4.33 14.04 10.42
N PHE A 142 3.83 14.37 11.61
CA PHE A 142 4.58 14.98 12.72
C PHE A 142 5.21 16.35 12.44
N GLN A 143 4.74 17.07 11.42
CA GLN A 143 5.01 18.49 11.32
C GLN A 143 4.29 19.23 12.46
N GLU A 144 5.00 20.02 13.26
CA GLU A 144 4.53 20.57 14.54
C GLU A 144 3.18 21.30 14.45
N LYS A 145 2.91 21.99 13.33
CA LYS A 145 1.66 22.76 13.11
C LYS A 145 0.46 21.89 12.70
N TYR A 146 0.66 20.59 12.47
CA TYR A 146 -0.35 19.69 11.88
C TYR A 146 -0.42 18.35 12.63
N PRO A 147 -0.83 18.35 13.91
CA PRO A 147 -0.79 17.15 14.76
C PRO A 147 -1.77 16.04 14.33
N THR A 148 -2.68 16.32 13.40
CA THR A 148 -3.77 15.42 13.00
C THR A 148 -3.57 14.71 11.67
N THR A 149 -2.42 14.87 11.00
CA THR A 149 -2.14 14.27 9.68
C THR A 149 -2.32 12.76 9.65
N LEU A 150 -1.97 12.03 10.71
CA LEU A 150 -2.24 10.59 10.79
C LEU A 150 -3.75 10.25 10.86
N ASN A 151 -4.59 11.11 11.42
CA ASN A 151 -6.04 10.93 11.39
C ASN A 151 -6.59 11.15 9.97
N ARG A 152 -5.99 12.08 9.22
CA ARG A 152 -6.33 12.33 7.81
C ARG A 152 -5.97 11.12 6.95
N LEU A 153 -4.76 10.58 7.13
CA LEU A 153 -4.34 9.33 6.50
C LEU A 153 -5.29 8.17 6.86
N CYS A 154 -5.64 8.02 8.15
CA CYS A 154 -6.60 6.99 8.59
C CYS A 154 -7.93 7.08 7.84
N THR A 155 -8.43 8.29 7.61
CA THR A 155 -9.68 8.53 6.85
C THR A 155 -9.54 8.08 5.39
N ILE A 156 -8.41 8.39 4.74
CA ILE A 156 -8.12 7.92 3.37
C ILE A 156 -8.08 6.40 3.34
N ILE A 157 -7.42 5.75 4.30
CA ILE A 157 -7.31 4.29 4.38
C ILE A 157 -8.68 3.64 4.48
N ASP A 158 -9.57 4.18 5.31
CA ASP A 158 -10.92 3.65 5.47
C ASP A 158 -11.74 3.76 4.20
N ILE A 159 -11.68 4.92 3.54
CA ILE A 159 -12.36 5.16 2.27
C ILE A 159 -11.77 4.25 1.18
N ALA A 160 -10.45 4.17 1.06
CA ALA A 160 -9.75 3.33 0.09
C ALA A 160 -10.11 1.85 0.27
N ASN A 161 -10.19 1.37 1.51
CA ASN A 161 -10.53 -0.03 1.78
C ASN A 161 -11.98 -0.39 1.38
N ILE A 162 -12.89 0.58 1.30
CA ILE A 162 -14.24 0.42 0.75
C ILE A 162 -14.23 0.55 -0.78
N ILE A 163 -13.56 1.56 -1.35
CA ILE A 163 -13.41 1.76 -2.81
C ILE A 163 -12.77 0.53 -3.47
N ASN A 164 -11.90 -0.17 -2.74
CA ASN A 164 -11.18 -1.36 -3.20
C ASN A 164 -10.29 -1.10 -4.44
N PRO A 165 -9.44 -0.05 -4.42
CA PRO A 165 -8.49 0.15 -5.51
C PRO A 165 -7.52 -1.02 -5.55
N GLU A 166 -7.06 -1.33 -6.76
CA GLU A 166 -6.06 -2.37 -6.94
C GLU A 166 -4.70 -1.88 -6.44
N MET A 167 -4.45 -0.58 -6.62
CA MET A 167 -3.20 0.09 -6.27
C MET A 167 -3.46 1.44 -5.62
N ALA A 168 -2.60 1.78 -4.67
CA ALA A 168 -2.50 3.07 -4.04
C ALA A 168 -1.08 3.61 -4.25
N PHE A 169 -0.98 4.79 -4.86
CA PHE A 169 0.28 5.52 -5.02
C PHE A 169 0.34 6.65 -4.00
N ASN A 170 1.41 6.66 -3.22
CA ASN A 170 1.78 7.75 -2.35
C ASN A 170 2.99 8.48 -2.94
N THR A 171 2.81 9.70 -3.44
CA THR A 171 3.88 10.38 -4.19
C THR A 171 4.86 11.14 -3.31
N GLY A 172 5.08 10.72 -2.05
CA GLY A 172 6.15 11.20 -1.18
C GLY A 172 5.76 12.35 -0.25
N ASP A 173 6.75 12.84 0.49
CA ASP A 173 6.63 13.86 1.53
C ASP A 173 5.76 13.40 2.70
N ASP A 174 6.12 12.26 3.25
CA ASP A 174 5.30 11.57 4.23
C ASP A 174 5.62 11.97 5.66
N LEU A 175 6.87 12.36 5.93
CA LEU A 175 7.36 12.42 7.31
C LEU A 175 8.32 13.57 7.60
N TYR A 176 8.06 14.32 8.68
CA TYR A 176 9.02 15.27 9.25
C TYR A 176 9.82 14.66 10.40
N ARG A 177 11.12 14.97 10.42
CA ARG A 177 12.10 14.61 11.48
C ARG A 177 11.96 13.14 11.91
N PRO A 178 12.35 12.23 11.02
CA PRO A 178 12.07 10.81 11.14
C PRO A 178 12.85 10.15 12.30
N ASN A 179 12.21 9.19 12.97
CA ASN A 179 12.83 8.28 13.92
C ASN A 179 12.05 6.95 13.93
N ASP A 180 12.55 5.94 14.67
CA ASP A 180 11.92 4.61 14.72
C ASP A 180 10.44 4.65 15.08
N ASP A 181 10.08 5.40 16.12
CA ASP A 181 8.70 5.51 16.57
C ASP A 181 7.79 6.16 15.52
N ARG A 182 8.20 7.31 14.98
CA ARG A 182 7.44 8.03 13.95
C ARG A 182 7.24 7.21 12.68
N MET A 183 8.28 6.49 12.25
CA MET A 183 8.22 5.59 11.11
C MET A 183 7.29 4.41 11.37
N ASN A 184 7.34 3.83 12.57
CA ASN A 184 6.41 2.77 12.96
C ASN A 184 4.96 3.28 12.98
N GLN A 185 4.72 4.47 13.50
CA GLN A 185 3.38 5.07 13.52
C GLN A 185 2.86 5.37 12.10
N LEU A 186 3.69 5.87 11.19
CA LEU A 186 3.30 6.11 9.80
C LEU A 186 2.89 4.82 9.07
N PHE A 187 3.63 3.73 9.27
CA PHE A 187 3.41 2.48 8.55
C PHE A 187 2.41 1.54 9.23
N ILE A 188 2.46 1.41 10.55
CA ILE A 188 1.70 0.42 11.32
C ILE A 188 0.54 1.09 12.08
N GLY A 189 0.52 2.43 12.15
CA GLY A 189 -0.45 3.17 12.94
C GLY A 189 -0.07 3.25 14.42
N ASN A 190 -0.96 3.82 15.22
CA ASN A 190 -0.80 3.93 16.66
C ASN A 190 -2.09 3.51 17.36
N LYS A 191 -2.00 2.39 18.10
CA LYS A 191 -3.15 1.79 18.80
C LYS A 191 -3.70 2.69 19.90
N THR A 192 -2.87 3.44 20.60
CA THR A 192 -3.28 4.32 21.69
C THR A 192 -4.13 5.47 21.17
N SER A 193 -3.77 6.04 20.02
CA SER A 193 -4.54 7.09 19.34
C SER A 193 -5.57 6.56 18.35
N ASN A 194 -5.72 5.23 18.23
CA ASN A 194 -6.59 4.57 17.25
C ASN A 194 -6.37 5.06 15.80
N THR A 195 -5.12 5.31 15.41
CA THR A 195 -4.76 5.70 14.04
C THR A 195 -4.22 4.51 13.26
N LYS A 196 -4.51 4.49 11.96
CA LYS A 196 -4.02 3.51 10.99
C LYS A 196 -2.77 4.02 10.28
N GLY A 197 -1.95 3.10 9.80
CA GLY A 197 -0.76 3.40 9.00
C GLY A 197 -0.88 2.86 7.57
N LEU A 198 0.10 3.16 6.73
CA LEU A 198 0.12 2.75 5.32
C LEU A 198 -0.08 1.24 5.09
N ASN A 199 0.33 0.39 6.04
CA ASN A 199 0.17 -1.07 5.97
C ASN A 199 -1.28 -1.53 6.20
N ASP A 200 -2.17 -0.65 6.67
CA ASP A 200 -3.60 -0.94 6.80
C ASP A 200 -4.37 -0.86 5.46
N LEU A 201 -3.75 -0.32 4.41
CA LEU A 201 -4.28 -0.33 3.05
C LEU A 201 -4.40 -1.76 2.50
N LYS A 202 -5.57 -2.12 1.99
CA LYS A 202 -5.79 -3.43 1.34
C LYS A 202 -5.37 -3.46 -0.13
N ALA A 203 -5.23 -2.30 -0.79
CA ALA A 203 -4.65 -2.17 -2.13
C ALA A 203 -3.16 -2.52 -2.12
N ALA A 204 -2.52 -2.76 -3.26
CA ALA A 204 -1.05 -2.74 -3.31
C ALA A 204 -0.56 -1.29 -3.14
N THR A 205 0.41 -1.02 -2.28
CA THR A 205 0.91 0.34 -2.01
C THR A 205 2.28 0.55 -2.62
N PHE A 206 2.47 1.71 -3.25
CA PHE A 206 3.70 2.14 -3.89
C PHE A 206 4.00 3.57 -3.44
N THR A 207 5.22 3.82 -2.96
CA THR A 207 5.66 5.13 -2.49
C THR A 207 6.78 5.67 -3.36
N VAL A 208 6.74 6.98 -3.59
CA VAL A 208 7.79 7.75 -4.26
C VAL A 208 8.61 8.53 -3.22
N VAL A 209 9.89 8.74 -3.50
CA VAL A 209 10.74 9.61 -2.67
C VAL A 209 10.21 11.05 -2.71
N GLY A 210 9.96 11.67 -1.55
CA GLY A 210 9.74 13.11 -1.43
C GLY A 210 11.00 13.90 -1.08
N ASN A 211 10.96 15.22 -1.24
CA ASN A 211 12.10 16.08 -0.88
C ASN A 211 12.27 16.19 0.65
N HIS A 212 11.20 15.96 1.40
CA HIS A 212 11.22 15.86 2.86
C HIS A 212 11.53 14.46 3.39
N ASP A 213 11.50 13.43 2.55
CA ASP A 213 11.77 12.04 2.98
C ASP A 213 13.27 11.73 3.00
N THR A 214 14.02 12.55 3.73
CA THR A 214 15.47 12.42 3.92
C THR A 214 15.84 12.67 5.37
N ASP A 215 17.13 12.60 5.70
CA ASP A 215 17.66 13.03 6.99
C ASP A 215 17.66 14.57 7.11
N PHE A 216 16.48 15.18 6.96
CA PHE A 216 16.28 16.60 6.69
C PHE A 216 17.00 17.55 7.67
N ASP A 217 17.16 17.13 8.93
CA ASP A 217 17.84 17.93 9.96
C ASP A 217 19.37 17.86 9.87
N ASN A 218 19.93 16.83 9.21
CA ASN A 218 21.37 16.52 9.21
C ASN A 218 22.04 16.67 7.84
N VAL A 219 21.27 16.68 6.74
CA VAL A 219 21.81 16.89 5.39
C VAL A 219 21.18 18.12 4.74
N PRO A 220 21.96 18.96 4.03
CA PRO A 220 21.42 20.07 3.25
C PRO A 220 20.41 19.62 2.19
N GLU A 221 19.53 20.53 1.78
CA GLU A 221 18.53 20.30 0.73
C GLU A 221 19.15 19.86 -0.60
N ASN A 222 20.30 20.44 -0.98
CA ASN A 222 21.03 20.11 -2.20
C ASN A 222 22.28 19.26 -1.89
N GLY A 223 22.60 18.30 -2.77
CA GLY A 223 23.75 17.40 -2.60
C GLY A 223 23.51 16.28 -1.57
N PHE A 224 24.61 15.64 -1.14
CA PHE A 224 24.61 14.51 -0.19
C PHE A 224 23.73 13.34 -0.63
N TYR A 225 23.64 13.11 -1.95
CA TYR A 225 22.77 12.07 -2.50
C TYR A 225 23.12 10.66 -2.00
N PRO A 226 24.40 10.26 -1.83
CA PRO A 226 24.72 8.97 -1.23
C PRO A 226 24.17 8.81 0.19
N GLU A 227 24.27 9.84 1.03
CA GLU A 227 23.76 9.83 2.40
C GLU A 227 22.24 9.82 2.44
N LYS A 228 21.58 10.67 1.64
CA LYS A 228 20.12 10.68 1.47
C LYS A 228 19.60 9.33 0.98
N SER A 229 20.31 8.72 0.04
CA SER A 229 19.99 7.41 -0.51
C SER A 229 20.12 6.31 0.54
N LYS A 230 21.23 6.28 1.29
CA LYS A 230 21.40 5.34 2.40
C LYS A 230 20.31 5.51 3.45
N TRP A 231 19.95 6.76 3.75
CA TRP A 231 18.87 7.08 4.67
C TRP A 231 17.54 6.55 4.14
N TRP A 232 17.13 6.89 2.92
CA TRP A 232 15.88 6.42 2.34
C TRP A 232 15.84 4.89 2.32
N ASN A 233 16.90 4.25 1.83
CA ASN A 233 16.96 2.79 1.75
C ASN A 233 16.78 2.12 3.11
N LYS A 234 17.33 2.70 4.18
CA LYS A 234 17.18 2.20 5.55
C LYS A 234 15.73 2.20 6.01
N TRP A 235 14.91 3.14 5.57
CA TRP A 235 13.57 3.37 6.10
C TRP A 235 12.44 2.95 5.16
N TRP A 236 12.67 2.96 3.85
CA TRP A 236 11.64 2.80 2.82
C TRP A 236 11.96 1.69 1.81
N GLY A 237 13.25 1.44 1.54
CA GLY A 237 13.72 0.47 0.55
C GLY A 237 14.09 1.12 -0.77
N LEU A 238 13.49 0.69 -1.88
CA LEU A 238 13.85 1.15 -3.22
C LEU A 238 13.46 2.61 -3.45
N GLN A 239 14.35 3.40 -4.08
CA GLN A 239 14.07 4.78 -4.51
C GLN A 239 13.38 4.84 -5.88
N ALA A 240 13.70 3.89 -6.75
CA ALA A 240 13.14 3.74 -8.07
C ALA A 240 12.86 2.27 -8.33
N TYR A 241 11.77 1.98 -9.03
CA TYR A 241 11.36 0.62 -9.32
C TYR A 241 10.34 0.59 -10.46
N ASN A 242 10.26 -0.57 -11.11
CA ASN A 242 9.34 -0.80 -12.21
C ASN A 242 8.60 -2.11 -12.00
N PHE A 243 7.33 -2.16 -12.39
CA PHE A 243 6.54 -3.38 -12.29
C PHE A 243 5.43 -3.45 -13.34
N SER A 244 4.93 -4.66 -13.55
CA SER A 244 3.81 -4.95 -14.45
C SER A 244 2.56 -5.32 -13.67
N TYR A 245 1.39 -4.93 -14.20
CA TYR A 245 0.11 -5.52 -13.82
C TYR A 245 -0.68 -5.78 -15.09
N ALA A 246 -0.92 -7.06 -15.39
CA ALA A 246 -1.37 -7.49 -16.71
C ALA A 246 -0.52 -6.83 -17.84
N LYS A 247 -1.19 -6.10 -18.74
CA LYS A 247 -0.56 -5.39 -19.85
C LYS A 247 -0.16 -3.96 -19.50
N ASN A 248 -0.32 -3.50 -18.27
CA ASN A 248 0.11 -2.16 -17.88
C ASN A 248 1.53 -2.17 -17.34
N ARG A 249 2.22 -1.03 -17.45
CA ARG A 249 3.60 -0.83 -16.99
C ARG A 249 3.64 0.36 -16.05
N PHE A 250 4.35 0.22 -14.95
CA PHE A 250 4.49 1.23 -13.92
C PHE A 250 5.97 1.51 -13.73
N LEU A 251 6.32 2.79 -13.76
CA LEU A 251 7.69 3.27 -13.68
C LEU A 251 7.72 4.35 -12.61
N VAL A 252 8.47 4.11 -11.53
CA VAL A 252 8.62 5.01 -10.40
C VAL A 252 10.07 5.44 -10.32
N ILE A 253 10.31 6.74 -10.26
CA ILE A 253 11.64 7.34 -10.14
C ILE A 253 11.72 8.27 -8.93
N ASN A 254 12.94 8.49 -8.46
CA ASN A 254 13.24 9.60 -7.56
C ASN A 254 13.64 10.82 -8.39
N ASP A 255 12.84 11.88 -8.30
CA ASP A 255 13.12 13.20 -8.85
C ASP A 255 13.08 14.30 -7.78
N ALA A 256 13.02 13.91 -6.50
CA ALA A 256 12.64 14.83 -5.44
C ALA A 256 13.81 15.64 -4.88
N TRP A 257 15.05 15.24 -5.16
CA TRP A 257 16.23 15.89 -4.61
C TRP A 257 16.85 16.80 -5.65
N ILE A 258 16.82 18.11 -5.39
CA ILE A 258 17.34 19.14 -6.29
C ILE A 258 18.78 18.80 -6.69
N GLY A 259 19.01 18.68 -8.01
CA GLY A 259 20.32 18.39 -8.61
C GLY A 259 20.73 16.91 -8.57
N PHE A 260 19.83 16.01 -8.20
CA PHE A 260 20.04 14.56 -8.29
C PHE A 260 20.08 14.12 -9.75
N ASP A 261 21.00 13.21 -10.08
CA ASP A 261 21.11 12.68 -11.46
C ASP A 261 20.23 11.41 -11.63
N PRO A 262 19.11 11.48 -12.38
CA PRO A 262 18.23 10.35 -12.59
C PRO A 262 18.71 9.39 -13.70
N THR A 263 19.82 9.69 -14.37
CA THR A 263 20.22 9.03 -15.64
C THR A 263 20.24 7.51 -15.53
N GLN A 264 20.73 6.98 -14.41
CA GLN A 264 20.76 5.54 -14.20
C GLN A 264 19.35 4.96 -14.02
N GLN A 265 18.48 5.60 -13.23
CA GLN A 265 17.10 5.16 -13.05
C GLN A 265 16.34 5.14 -14.37
N ILE A 266 16.54 6.17 -15.20
CA ILE A 266 15.96 6.26 -16.54
C ILE A 266 16.45 5.13 -17.45
N THR A 267 17.75 4.84 -17.40
CA THR A 267 18.36 3.76 -18.18
C THR A 267 17.81 2.40 -17.77
N GLU A 268 17.72 2.12 -16.47
CA GLU A 268 17.17 0.88 -15.92
C GLU A 268 15.70 0.71 -16.27
N ALA A 269 14.90 1.77 -16.12
CA ALA A 269 13.48 1.80 -16.47
C ALA A 269 13.25 1.55 -17.97
N THR A 270 14.06 2.18 -18.83
CA THR A 270 14.02 1.98 -20.28
C THR A 270 14.42 0.56 -20.68
N ASN A 271 15.47 0.01 -20.08
CA ASN A 271 15.93 -1.36 -20.35
C ASN A 271 14.92 -2.39 -19.85
N TRP A 272 14.33 -2.18 -18.68
CA TRP A 272 13.24 -3.00 -18.18
C TRP A 272 12.05 -2.99 -19.14
N LEU A 273 11.63 -1.81 -19.62
CA LEU A 273 10.50 -1.69 -20.55
C LEU A 273 10.78 -2.39 -21.90
N LYS A 274 12.02 -2.33 -22.41
CA LYS A 274 12.43 -3.08 -23.62
C LYS A 274 12.29 -4.59 -23.43
N LYS A 275 12.64 -5.11 -22.24
CA LYS A 275 12.55 -6.53 -21.90
C LYS A 275 11.10 -6.99 -21.67
N GLU A 276 10.35 -6.22 -20.89
CA GLU A 276 8.99 -6.55 -20.46
C GLU A 276 7.94 -6.24 -21.53
N GLY A 277 8.32 -5.42 -22.51
CA GLY A 277 7.45 -4.91 -23.55
C GLY A 277 6.69 -3.66 -23.14
N ALA A 278 6.28 -2.91 -24.15
CA ALA A 278 5.58 -1.63 -24.07
C ALA A 278 4.36 -1.58 -23.14
N GLY A 279 3.59 -2.67 -23.07
CA GLY A 279 2.27 -2.67 -22.46
C GLY A 279 1.24 -1.79 -23.20
N ASN A 280 0.02 -1.75 -22.65
CA ASN A 280 -1.12 -1.00 -23.16
C ASN A 280 -1.23 0.39 -22.54
N LEU A 281 -0.98 0.51 -21.23
CA LEU A 281 -0.89 1.78 -20.51
C LEU A 281 0.43 1.81 -19.74
N ARG A 282 1.13 2.95 -19.83
CA ARG A 282 2.34 3.23 -19.06
C ARG A 282 2.03 4.35 -18.07
N VAL A 283 2.19 4.05 -16.79
CA VAL A 283 1.96 4.98 -15.69
C VAL A 283 3.30 5.36 -15.08
N GLY A 284 3.58 6.65 -15.04
CA GLY A 284 4.73 7.22 -14.36
C GLY A 284 4.33 7.75 -12.99
N ALA A 285 5.20 7.60 -11.98
CA ALA A 285 5.05 8.27 -10.69
C ALA A 285 6.37 8.91 -10.26
N ALA A 286 6.28 10.14 -9.80
CA ALA A 286 7.38 10.99 -9.35
C ALA A 286 6.85 11.93 -8.23
N HIS A 287 7.71 12.63 -7.51
CA HIS A 287 7.26 13.56 -6.47
C HIS A 287 7.13 14.98 -7.01
N ILE A 288 8.13 15.46 -7.76
CA ILE A 288 8.17 16.82 -8.29
C ILE A 288 7.72 16.84 -9.76
N LYS A 289 7.45 18.04 -10.24
CA LYS A 289 7.04 18.30 -11.61
C LYS A 289 8.21 18.83 -12.44
N ASP A 290 9.30 18.06 -12.53
CA ASP A 290 10.58 18.53 -13.08
C ASP A 290 11.02 17.81 -14.37
N ASP A 291 12.20 18.21 -14.86
CA ASP A 291 12.78 17.82 -16.15
C ASP A 291 13.21 16.36 -16.19
N GLU A 292 13.48 15.73 -15.05
CA GLU A 292 13.90 14.34 -14.90
C GLU A 292 12.80 13.38 -15.39
N MET A 293 11.56 13.64 -14.98
CA MET A 293 10.42 12.85 -15.44
C MET A 293 10.15 13.10 -16.93
N LEU A 294 10.37 14.32 -17.43
CA LEU A 294 10.31 14.64 -18.87
C LEU A 294 11.41 13.92 -19.67
N ALA A 295 12.59 13.73 -19.09
CA ALA A 295 13.67 12.98 -19.73
C ALA A 295 13.29 11.50 -19.88
N LEU A 296 12.67 10.91 -18.85
CA LEU A 296 12.14 9.55 -18.93
C LEU A 296 11.04 9.43 -20.00
N GLU A 297 10.10 10.38 -20.03
CA GLU A 297 8.97 10.41 -20.97
C GLU A 297 9.39 10.27 -22.43
N LYS A 298 10.51 10.90 -22.83
CA LYS A 298 11.05 10.81 -24.19
C LYS A 298 11.35 9.36 -24.61
N SER A 299 11.68 8.50 -23.66
CA SER A 299 12.01 7.09 -23.89
C SER A 299 10.82 6.15 -23.68
N VAL A 300 9.86 6.53 -22.84
CA VAL A 300 8.81 5.62 -22.37
C VAL A 300 7.40 6.01 -22.75
N ASN A 301 7.11 7.22 -23.24
CA ASN A 301 5.80 7.62 -23.75
C ASN A 301 4.61 7.21 -22.83
N PHE A 302 4.55 7.81 -21.65
CA PHE A 302 3.51 7.65 -20.64
C PHE A 302 2.11 8.00 -21.18
N GLY A 303 1.12 7.32 -20.60
CA GLY A 303 -0.29 7.65 -20.74
C GLY A 303 -0.87 8.35 -19.51
N LEU A 304 -0.26 8.18 -18.33
CA LEU A 304 -0.67 8.82 -17.07
C LEU A 304 0.59 9.10 -16.24
N VAL A 305 0.68 10.28 -15.63
CA VAL A 305 1.78 10.67 -14.74
C VAL A 305 1.20 11.18 -13.42
N LEU A 306 1.65 10.60 -12.30
CA LEU A 306 1.20 10.91 -10.94
C LEU A 306 2.30 11.68 -10.21
N VAL A 307 1.97 12.83 -9.63
CA VAL A 307 2.92 13.75 -8.99
C VAL A 307 2.35 14.32 -7.68
N GLY A 308 3.22 14.67 -6.73
CA GLY A 308 2.91 15.31 -5.45
C GLY A 308 3.47 16.74 -5.36
N HIS A 309 4.07 17.05 -4.20
CA HIS A 309 4.89 18.23 -3.87
C HIS A 309 4.12 19.56 -3.80
N ASN A 310 3.31 19.83 -4.81
CA ASN A 310 2.57 21.07 -4.92
C ASN A 310 1.21 20.93 -4.23
N HIS A 311 1.17 21.37 -2.98
CA HIS A 311 0.05 21.13 -2.07
C HIS A 311 -1.33 21.68 -2.49
N HIS A 312 -1.47 22.50 -3.54
CA HIS A 312 -2.69 23.31 -3.76
C HIS A 312 -3.03 23.58 -5.23
N ILE A 313 -2.52 22.78 -6.18
CA ILE A 313 -2.69 23.03 -7.62
C ILE A 313 -3.41 21.91 -8.38
N ALA A 314 -4.03 20.95 -7.68
CA ALA A 314 -4.79 19.86 -8.29
C ALA A 314 -6.00 20.35 -9.13
N ASN A 315 -6.51 21.55 -8.85
CA ASN A 315 -7.56 22.19 -9.64
C ASN A 315 -7.12 22.54 -11.08
N GLN A 316 -5.82 22.48 -11.37
CA GLN A 316 -5.24 22.68 -12.71
C GLN A 316 -4.96 21.36 -13.44
N ASN A 317 -5.41 20.23 -12.90
CA ASN A 317 -5.28 18.93 -13.55
C ASN A 317 -6.27 18.73 -14.72
N PRO A 318 -5.95 17.87 -15.69
CA PRO A 318 -4.60 17.38 -15.97
C PRO A 318 -3.72 18.51 -16.50
N ARG A 319 -2.44 18.49 -16.14
CA ARG A 319 -1.43 19.38 -16.71
C ARG A 319 -0.84 18.82 -17.99
N LEU A 320 -0.40 19.75 -18.83
CA LEU A 320 0.35 19.46 -20.03
C LEU A 320 1.73 18.90 -19.66
N PHE A 321 2.05 17.73 -20.20
CA PHE A 321 3.30 17.02 -20.01
C PHE A 321 3.72 16.44 -21.35
N ASN A 322 4.81 16.98 -21.91
CA ASN A 322 5.27 16.69 -23.27
C ASN A 322 4.15 16.77 -24.33
N GLY A 323 3.34 17.85 -24.28
CA GLY A 323 2.24 18.08 -25.22
C GLY A 323 0.96 17.27 -24.95
N LYS A 324 0.91 16.48 -23.87
CA LYS A 324 -0.27 15.66 -23.51
C LYS A 324 -0.83 16.07 -22.15
N ASN A 325 -2.15 16.09 -22.04
CA ASN A 325 -2.85 16.34 -20.78
C ASN A 325 -2.92 15.06 -19.93
N ILE A 326 -1.79 14.66 -19.33
CA ILE A 326 -1.65 13.36 -18.64
C ILE A 326 -1.01 13.45 -17.26
N GLN A 327 -0.54 14.62 -16.83
CA GLN A 327 0.10 14.79 -15.52
C GLN A 327 -0.90 15.28 -14.49
N TYR A 328 -1.01 14.53 -13.39
CA TYR A 328 -1.92 14.81 -12.30
C TYR A 328 -1.16 15.04 -11.02
N ILE A 329 -1.42 16.19 -10.42
CA ILE A 329 -0.86 16.60 -9.14
C ILE A 329 -1.94 16.42 -8.09
N VAL A 330 -1.65 15.73 -7.00
CA VAL A 330 -2.60 15.64 -5.89
C VAL A 330 -2.31 16.76 -4.88
N ASN A 331 -3.38 17.37 -4.37
CA ASN A 331 -3.25 18.31 -3.27
C ASN A 331 -2.89 17.55 -1.98
N SER A 332 -2.19 18.21 -1.06
CA SER A 332 -1.64 17.52 0.09
C SER A 332 -2.72 16.97 1.02
N VAL A 333 -2.48 15.77 1.55
CA VAL A 333 -3.26 15.22 2.66
C VAL A 333 -3.17 16.14 3.88
N ARG A 334 -2.04 16.85 4.04
CA ARG A 334 -1.85 17.85 5.08
C ARG A 334 -2.79 19.06 4.97
N ASP A 335 -3.03 19.62 3.79
CA ASP A 335 -3.69 20.94 3.72
C ASP A 335 -5.11 20.90 3.18
N ASN A 336 -5.50 19.85 2.45
CA ASN A 336 -6.77 19.86 1.70
C ASN A 336 -7.68 18.69 2.01
N MET A 337 -7.16 17.62 2.63
CA MET A 337 -7.92 16.37 2.83
C MET A 337 -8.51 15.86 1.50
N GLU A 338 -7.61 15.69 0.53
CA GLU A 338 -7.93 15.24 -0.82
C GLU A 338 -7.11 14.03 -1.26
N PHE A 339 -7.62 13.32 -2.26
CA PHE A 339 -6.87 12.36 -3.07
C PHE A 339 -7.33 12.44 -4.53
N ASN A 340 -6.57 11.85 -5.45
CA ASN A 340 -7.00 11.60 -6.82
C ASN A 340 -7.44 10.14 -7.01
N LEU A 341 -8.42 9.90 -7.89
CA LEU A 341 -8.90 8.55 -8.21
C LEU A 341 -9.08 8.37 -9.72
N TYR A 342 -8.63 7.22 -10.22
CA TYR A 342 -8.69 6.87 -11.64
C TYR A 342 -9.27 5.49 -11.83
N LYS A 343 -10.19 5.32 -12.78
CA LYS A 343 -10.59 4.00 -13.28
C LYS A 343 -9.74 3.64 -14.49
N VAL A 344 -8.94 2.58 -14.39
CA VAL A 344 -8.07 2.09 -15.47
C VAL A 344 -8.78 0.98 -16.22
N ASN A 345 -8.62 0.96 -17.54
CA ASN A 345 -9.01 -0.16 -18.41
C ASN A 345 -7.76 -0.73 -19.09
N THR A 346 -7.29 -1.88 -18.60
CA THR A 346 -6.06 -2.54 -19.08
C THR A 346 -6.14 -2.97 -20.53
N LYS A 347 -7.32 -3.40 -20.99
CA LYS A 347 -7.54 -3.90 -22.34
C LYS A 347 -7.42 -2.78 -23.37
N LYS A 348 -8.01 -1.62 -23.07
CA LYS A 348 -7.94 -0.42 -23.91
C LYS A 348 -6.65 0.37 -23.74
N GLY A 349 -5.93 0.18 -22.63
CA GLY A 349 -4.76 1.00 -22.31
C GLY A 349 -5.12 2.43 -21.94
N THR A 350 -6.31 2.64 -21.36
CA THR A 350 -6.84 3.96 -21.03
C THR A 350 -7.13 4.09 -19.55
N TYR A 351 -7.32 5.31 -19.08
CA TYR A 351 -7.85 5.60 -17.76
C TYR A 351 -8.95 6.66 -17.86
N THR A 352 -9.76 6.77 -16.82
CA THR A 352 -10.79 7.79 -16.67
C THR A 352 -10.64 8.41 -15.28
N PRO A 353 -10.37 9.73 -15.18
CA PRO A 353 -10.36 10.40 -13.90
C PRO A 353 -11.77 10.42 -13.30
N ILE A 354 -11.88 10.13 -12.00
CA ILE A 354 -13.16 10.13 -11.28
C ILE A 354 -13.43 11.52 -10.73
N ASN A 355 -14.72 11.90 -10.64
CA ASN A 355 -15.15 13.24 -10.23
C ASN A 355 -14.73 14.37 -11.19
N GLY A 356 -14.67 14.08 -12.49
CA GLY A 356 -14.36 15.05 -13.54
C GLY A 356 -12.89 15.02 -13.99
N PRO A 357 -12.48 15.97 -14.86
CA PRO A 357 -11.18 15.90 -15.52
C PRO A 357 -9.99 15.99 -14.57
N THR A 358 -10.15 16.63 -13.40
CA THR A 358 -9.05 16.86 -12.43
C THR A 358 -8.67 15.63 -11.61
N ALA A 359 -9.53 14.59 -11.59
CA ALA A 359 -9.47 13.42 -10.70
C ALA A 359 -9.60 13.73 -9.19
N GLN A 360 -9.70 15.01 -8.81
CA GLN A 360 -9.60 15.51 -7.44
C GLN A 360 -10.85 15.16 -6.63
N ILE A 361 -10.65 14.61 -5.43
CA ILE A 361 -11.74 14.21 -4.53
C ILE A 361 -11.43 14.71 -3.12
N VAL A 362 -12.26 15.64 -2.64
CA VAL A 362 -12.35 15.99 -1.21
C VAL A 362 -13.11 14.88 -0.51
N TYR A 363 -12.45 14.20 0.43
CA TYR A 363 -12.98 12.96 1.01
C TYR A 363 -13.74 13.13 2.34
N VAL A 364 -13.84 14.37 2.83
CA VAL A 364 -14.71 14.78 3.95
C VAL A 364 -15.65 15.91 3.53
N ASP A 365 -16.78 16.07 4.20
CA ASP A 365 -17.71 17.19 3.93
C ASP A 365 -17.20 18.55 4.45
N ASN A 366 -16.34 18.53 5.46
CA ASN A 366 -15.85 19.71 6.18
C ASN A 366 -14.31 19.74 6.27
N PRO A 367 -13.60 19.93 5.14
CA PRO A 367 -12.14 19.93 5.13
C PRO A 367 -11.52 21.06 5.96
N THR A 368 -12.25 22.13 6.26
CA THR A 368 -11.77 23.25 7.11
C THR A 368 -11.55 22.84 8.57
N ASP A 369 -12.21 21.77 9.03
CA ASP A 369 -12.06 21.24 10.39
C ASP A 369 -10.87 20.27 10.52
N GLN A 370 -9.88 20.38 9.62
CA GLN A 370 -8.76 19.45 9.51
C GLN A 370 -7.94 19.25 10.80
N ASN A 371 -8.05 20.15 11.79
CA ASN A 371 -7.37 20.03 13.09
C ASN A 371 -8.25 19.39 14.20
N SER A 372 -9.46 18.96 13.87
CA SER A 372 -10.44 18.40 14.81
C SER A 372 -10.97 17.05 14.30
N PRO A 373 -10.23 15.93 14.50
CA PRO A 373 -10.60 14.63 13.93
C PRO A 373 -12.00 14.15 14.32
N ALA A 374 -12.48 14.52 15.51
CA ALA A 374 -13.83 14.19 15.98
C ALA A 374 -14.95 14.83 15.13
N LEU A 375 -14.63 15.87 14.35
CA LEU A 375 -15.57 16.54 13.45
C LEU A 375 -15.54 15.98 12.04
N TYR A 376 -14.60 15.10 11.69
CA TYR A 376 -14.51 14.57 10.33
C TYR A 376 -15.80 13.86 9.96
N LYS A 377 -16.34 14.23 8.80
CA LYS A 377 -17.47 13.54 8.17
C LYS A 377 -17.00 12.90 6.86
N PRO A 378 -16.47 11.66 6.91
CA PRO A 378 -16.04 10.96 5.70
C PRO A 378 -17.19 10.79 4.73
N LYS A 379 -16.95 11.05 3.44
CA LYS A 379 -17.96 10.91 2.39
C LYS A 379 -18.26 9.46 2.02
N LEU A 380 -17.47 8.51 2.51
CA LEU A 380 -17.73 7.09 2.33
C LEU A 380 -17.49 6.38 3.65
N THR A 381 -18.52 5.69 4.14
CA THR A 381 -18.46 4.97 5.42
C THR A 381 -19.03 3.57 5.27
N LEU A 382 -18.54 2.66 6.13
CA LEU A 382 -19.01 1.29 6.26
C LEU A 382 -19.16 0.97 7.74
N SER A 383 -20.37 0.61 8.16
CA SER A 383 -20.66 0.16 9.52
C SER A 383 -21.34 -1.20 9.50
N TYR A 384 -21.27 -1.90 10.64
CA TYR A 384 -21.92 -3.20 10.82
C TYR A 384 -22.90 -3.15 11.99
N ALA A 385 -24.06 -3.80 11.85
CA ALA A 385 -25.05 -3.89 12.90
C ALA A 385 -24.55 -4.70 14.12
N ASN A 386 -23.73 -5.72 13.87
CA ASN A 386 -23.05 -6.49 14.90
C ASN A 386 -21.53 -6.42 14.72
N ALA A 387 -20.77 -6.65 15.79
CA ALA A 387 -19.31 -6.76 15.73
C ALA A 387 -18.88 -7.78 14.66
N ASN A 388 -18.08 -7.31 13.70
CA ASN A 388 -17.62 -8.09 12.55
C ASN A 388 -16.33 -8.86 12.89
N GLN A 389 -16.43 -9.75 13.88
CA GLN A 389 -15.29 -10.42 14.52
C GLN A 389 -15.40 -11.95 14.50
N GLY A 390 -16.31 -12.52 13.70
CA GLY A 390 -16.45 -13.98 13.56
C GLY A 390 -17.31 -14.68 14.60
N THR A 391 -18.04 -13.94 15.44
CA THR A 391 -18.93 -14.51 16.48
C THR A 391 -20.39 -14.61 16.05
N ASN A 392 -20.82 -13.80 15.09
CA ASN A 392 -22.22 -13.71 14.67
C ASN A 392 -22.47 -14.50 13.38
N LYS A 393 -23.49 -15.37 13.36
CA LYS A 393 -23.90 -16.14 12.16
C LYS A 393 -24.66 -15.31 11.12
N THR A 394 -25.11 -14.13 11.52
CA THR A 394 -25.74 -13.13 10.66
C THR A 394 -25.12 -11.76 10.96
N ASN A 395 -25.00 -10.92 9.94
CA ASN A 395 -24.60 -9.52 10.12
C ASN A 395 -25.18 -8.67 9.00
N THR A 396 -25.27 -7.37 9.23
CA THR A 396 -25.72 -6.40 8.25
C THR A 396 -24.67 -5.32 8.15
N ALA A 397 -24.19 -5.06 6.93
CA ALA A 397 -23.33 -3.95 6.59
C ALA A 397 -24.17 -2.81 6.00
N THR A 398 -23.93 -1.59 6.49
CA THR A 398 -24.50 -0.35 5.93
C THR A 398 -23.36 0.49 5.38
N ILE A 399 -23.44 0.80 4.09
CA ILE A 399 -22.48 1.61 3.37
C ILE A 399 -23.18 2.91 2.98
N VAL A 400 -22.57 4.04 3.30
CA VAL A 400 -23.08 5.36 2.89
C VAL A 400 -22.06 5.98 1.94
N ASN A 401 -22.49 6.23 0.71
CA ASN A 401 -21.71 6.92 -0.32
C ASN A 401 -22.29 8.32 -0.54
N ASN A 402 -21.66 9.33 0.05
CA ASN A 402 -21.97 10.75 -0.15
C ASN A 402 -21.15 11.39 -1.29
N PHE A 403 -20.41 10.60 -2.06
CA PHE A 403 -19.84 11.11 -3.30
C PHE A 403 -20.93 11.30 -4.36
N ASN A 404 -20.71 12.26 -5.25
CA ASN A 404 -21.53 12.54 -6.43
C ASN A 404 -21.22 11.61 -7.62
N PHE A 405 -20.44 10.54 -7.41
CA PHE A 405 -20.08 9.55 -8.42
C PHE A 405 -20.31 8.12 -7.88
N PRO A 406 -20.57 7.15 -8.78
CA PRO A 406 -20.73 5.76 -8.38
C PRO A 406 -19.38 5.14 -8.03
N ILE A 407 -19.40 4.15 -7.12
CA ILE A 407 -18.24 3.31 -6.83
C ILE A 407 -18.58 1.89 -7.28
N GLU A 408 -17.88 1.42 -8.30
CA GLU A 408 -18.05 0.07 -8.81
C GLU A 408 -17.23 -0.94 -8.02
N ALA A 409 -17.81 -2.12 -7.76
CA ALA A 409 -17.15 -3.22 -7.04
C ALA A 409 -16.51 -2.80 -5.70
N ALA A 410 -17.19 -1.92 -4.96
CA ALA A 410 -16.84 -1.59 -3.58
C ALA A 410 -16.82 -2.86 -2.74
N ARG A 411 -15.88 -2.94 -1.81
CA ARG A 411 -15.64 -4.15 -1.01
C ARG A 411 -16.32 -4.07 0.35
N VAL A 412 -16.99 -5.16 0.70
CA VAL A 412 -17.44 -5.45 2.07
C VAL A 412 -16.85 -6.79 2.50
N ARG A 413 -16.15 -6.81 3.65
CA ARG A 413 -15.62 -8.05 4.23
C ARG A 413 -16.45 -8.45 5.45
N PHE A 414 -17.09 -9.60 5.39
CA PHE A 414 -17.69 -10.22 6.57
C PHE A 414 -16.74 -11.23 7.20
N VAL A 415 -16.58 -11.14 8.52
CA VAL A 415 -15.86 -12.10 9.35
C VAL A 415 -16.91 -12.92 10.11
N MET A 416 -17.03 -14.19 9.73
CA MET A 416 -18.11 -15.09 10.14
C MET A 416 -17.58 -16.29 10.94
N PRO A 417 -18.41 -16.97 11.74
CA PRO A 417 -18.05 -18.24 12.34
C PRO A 417 -17.72 -19.32 11.30
N LEU A 418 -16.82 -20.24 11.63
CA LEU A 418 -16.55 -21.42 10.82
C LEU A 418 -17.78 -22.38 10.72
N GLY A 419 -17.74 -23.31 9.77
CA GLY A 419 -18.65 -24.46 9.71
C GLY A 419 -19.97 -24.25 8.97
N SER A 420 -20.26 -23.04 8.51
CA SER A 420 -21.47 -22.73 7.72
C SER A 420 -21.13 -22.29 6.29
N LYS A 421 -22.06 -22.50 5.37
CA LYS A 421 -22.10 -21.76 4.10
C LYS A 421 -22.85 -20.45 4.34
N TYR A 422 -22.39 -19.38 3.73
CA TYR A 422 -23.00 -18.06 3.88
C TYR A 422 -23.50 -17.54 2.55
N THR A 423 -24.63 -16.85 2.60
CA THR A 423 -25.26 -16.17 1.46
C THR A 423 -25.48 -14.71 1.79
N VAL A 424 -25.51 -13.87 0.76
CA VAL A 424 -25.64 -12.42 0.90
C VAL A 424 -26.88 -11.91 0.18
N THR A 425 -27.51 -10.85 0.69
CA THR A 425 -28.75 -10.31 0.11
C THR A 425 -28.52 -9.43 -1.13
N LYS A 426 -27.33 -8.84 -1.28
CA LYS A 426 -26.93 -8.01 -2.42
C LYS A 426 -25.45 -8.21 -2.77
N GLY A 427 -25.05 -7.73 -3.93
CA GLY A 427 -23.68 -7.85 -4.42
C GLY A 427 -23.32 -9.28 -4.82
N LYS A 428 -22.03 -9.50 -5.05
CA LYS A 428 -21.46 -10.78 -5.47
C LYS A 428 -20.36 -11.20 -4.51
N ILE A 429 -20.44 -12.42 -3.98
CA ILE A 429 -19.33 -13.01 -3.21
C ILE A 429 -18.15 -13.20 -4.18
N GLU A 430 -17.10 -12.42 -3.96
CA GLU A 430 -15.88 -12.47 -4.77
C GLU A 430 -14.97 -13.61 -4.31
N GLN A 431 -14.90 -13.81 -3.00
CA GLN A 431 -14.23 -14.96 -2.40
C GLN A 431 -14.81 -15.31 -1.05
N SER A 432 -14.63 -16.59 -0.69
CA SER A 432 -14.82 -17.06 0.68
C SER A 432 -13.75 -18.07 1.02
N PHE A 433 -13.26 -18.04 2.26
CA PHE A 433 -12.23 -18.97 2.73
C PHE A 433 -12.28 -19.12 4.25
N ASN A 434 -11.80 -20.25 4.75
CA ASN A 434 -11.55 -20.42 6.18
C ASN A 434 -10.18 -19.84 6.52
N GLY A 435 -10.17 -18.86 7.41
CA GLY A 435 -8.99 -18.48 8.17
C GLY A 435 -8.71 -19.45 9.31
N THR A 436 -7.83 -19.06 10.23
CA THR A 436 -7.43 -19.89 11.38
C THR A 436 -8.61 -20.18 12.32
N SER A 437 -9.43 -19.18 12.62
CA SER A 437 -10.54 -19.28 13.59
C SER A 437 -11.89 -18.78 13.06
N VAL A 438 -11.91 -18.23 11.85
CA VAL A 438 -13.07 -17.54 11.27
C VAL A 438 -13.21 -17.88 9.79
N HIS A 439 -14.41 -17.74 9.27
CA HIS A 439 -14.72 -17.80 7.84
C HIS A 439 -14.82 -16.38 7.28
N ILE A 440 -14.06 -16.08 6.24
CA ILE A 440 -14.03 -14.77 5.59
C ILE A 440 -14.90 -14.83 4.34
N VAL A 441 -15.75 -13.82 4.16
CA VAL A 441 -16.57 -13.62 2.95
C VAL A 441 -16.35 -12.19 2.47
N ASP A 442 -15.69 -12.04 1.33
CA ASP A 442 -15.54 -10.75 0.65
C ASP A 442 -16.63 -10.61 -0.42
N VAL A 443 -17.34 -9.50 -0.39
CA VAL A 443 -18.46 -9.18 -1.28
C VAL A 443 -18.12 -7.91 -2.06
N ASN A 444 -18.29 -7.97 -3.37
CA ASN A 444 -18.24 -6.79 -4.24
C ASN A 444 -19.67 -6.28 -4.47
N ILE A 445 -19.87 -4.97 -4.34
CA ILE A 445 -21.16 -4.31 -4.54
C ILE A 445 -20.96 -2.95 -5.23
N ASN A 446 -21.86 -2.60 -6.15
CA ASN A 446 -21.86 -1.27 -6.76
C ASN A 446 -22.62 -0.32 -5.84
N LEU A 447 -22.10 0.89 -5.69
CA LEU A 447 -22.69 1.96 -4.90
C LEU A 447 -23.07 3.11 -5.82
N GLU A 448 -24.34 3.50 -5.78
CA GLU A 448 -24.80 4.70 -6.50
C GLU A 448 -24.29 5.97 -5.81
N PRO A 449 -24.19 7.11 -6.53
CA PRO A 449 -23.94 8.42 -5.93
C PRO A 449 -24.97 8.75 -4.84
N ASN A 450 -24.55 9.47 -3.79
CA ASN A 450 -25.43 9.98 -2.72
C ASN A 450 -26.42 8.93 -2.17
N SER A 451 -25.93 7.72 -1.93
CA SER A 451 -26.76 6.56 -1.61
C SER A 451 -26.40 5.92 -0.26
N THR A 452 -27.39 5.24 0.33
CA THR A 452 -27.18 4.31 1.45
C THR A 452 -27.52 2.91 0.97
N THR A 453 -26.55 2.00 1.03
CA THR A 453 -26.70 0.61 0.63
C THR A 453 -26.59 -0.30 1.84
N VAL A 454 -27.63 -1.12 2.06
CA VAL A 454 -27.68 -2.12 3.12
C VAL A 454 -27.56 -3.53 2.52
N LEU A 455 -26.65 -4.32 3.07
CA LEU A 455 -26.31 -5.68 2.68
C LEU A 455 -26.32 -6.58 3.92
N ALA A 456 -27.06 -7.69 3.89
CA ALA A 456 -27.06 -8.67 4.97
C ALA A 456 -26.40 -9.98 4.53
N ILE A 457 -25.75 -10.65 5.48
CA ILE A 457 -25.18 -12.00 5.35
C ILE A 457 -25.84 -12.93 6.36
N GLY A 458 -26.07 -14.18 5.98
CA GLY A 458 -26.59 -15.20 6.89
C GLY A 458 -26.17 -16.62 6.50
N SER A 459 -26.14 -17.52 7.49
CA SER A 459 -25.87 -18.93 7.24
C SER A 459 -27.03 -19.60 6.50
N SER A 460 -26.75 -20.30 5.41
CA SER A 460 -27.73 -21.19 4.78
C SER A 460 -27.68 -22.59 5.42
N LYS A 461 -28.84 -23.24 5.56
CA LYS A 461 -28.88 -24.67 5.94
C LYS A 461 -28.21 -25.46 4.81
N LYS A 462 -27.36 -26.42 5.18
CA LYS A 462 -26.62 -27.28 4.24
C LYS A 462 -27.56 -28.11 3.38
#